data_AF-A0A7W3INY5-F1
#
_entry.id   AF-A0A7W3INY5-F1
#
_cell.length_a   1.000
_cell.length_b   1.000
_cell.length_c   1.000
_cell.angle_alpha   90.00
_cell.angle_beta   90.00
_cell.angle_gamma   90.00
#
_symmetry.space_group_name_H-M   'P 1'
#
loop_
_entity.id
_entity.type
_entity.pdbx_description
1 polymer ?
#
loop_
_entity_poly.entity_id
_entity_poly.type
_entity_poly.pdbx_seq_one_letter_code
_entity_poly.pdbx_strand_id
1 'polypeptide(L)'
;MSELTPYICVNDSRAAIDWYRDVLGAELTVEPIVMDDGAVGHCELSVGGARWMMSDAFASADVAPPDPRRGACVTLHLGVDDVDLVAARVVASGQTLARGPEDTPGVGRVAVFRDPFGHRWFLNQPLPAAG
;
A
#
# COMPACT_ATOMS: atom_id res chain seq x y z
N MET A 1 19.05 14.64 -7.71
CA MET A 1 17.63 14.33 -7.96
C MET A 1 16.98 14.16 -6.60
N SER A 2 15.83 14.78 -6.38
CA SER A 2 15.07 14.61 -5.14
C SER A 2 13.96 13.57 -5.37
N GLU A 3 13.65 12.79 -4.33
CA GLU A 3 12.62 11.76 -4.39
C GLU A 3 11.56 12.00 -3.31
N LEU A 4 10.31 11.66 -3.61
CA LEU A 4 9.20 11.66 -2.66
C LEU A 4 8.78 10.21 -2.42
N THR A 5 8.97 9.72 -1.20
CA THR A 5 8.57 8.38 -0.77
C THR A 5 7.55 8.51 0.36
N PRO A 6 6.36 7.91 0.26
CA PRO A 6 5.40 7.95 1.34
C PRO A 6 5.93 7.18 2.55
N TYR A 7 5.70 7.74 3.74
CA TYR A 7 5.92 7.07 5.02
C TYR A 7 4.56 6.83 5.64
N ILE A 8 4.18 5.57 5.80
CA ILE A 8 2.87 5.19 6.32
C ILE A 8 2.97 4.59 7.71
N CYS A 9 1.98 4.85 8.54
CA CYS A 9 1.84 4.22 9.84
C CYS A 9 0.75 3.16 9.79
N VAL A 10 0.99 1.99 10.37
CA VAL A 10 0.00 0.92 10.53
C VAL A 10 -0.16 0.56 12.01
N ASN A 11 -1.24 -0.14 12.35
CA ASN A 11 -1.47 -0.62 13.71
C ASN A 11 -0.58 -1.83 14.07
N ASP A 12 -0.14 -2.59 13.07
CA ASP A 12 0.72 -3.77 13.22
C ASP A 12 1.55 -3.96 11.94
N SER A 13 2.84 -3.60 12.01
CA SER A 13 3.76 -3.66 10.88
C SER A 13 4.07 -5.10 10.46
N ARG A 14 4.03 -6.07 11.38
CA ARG A 14 4.33 -7.46 11.05
C ARG A 14 3.22 -8.07 10.22
N ALA A 15 1.97 -7.89 10.68
CA ALA A 15 0.80 -8.27 9.91
C ALA A 15 0.74 -7.53 8.56
N ALA A 16 1.15 -6.26 8.52
CA ALA A 16 1.20 -5.49 7.29
C ALA A 16 2.24 -6.00 6.30
N ILE A 17 3.44 -6.36 6.76
CA ILE A 17 4.48 -6.96 5.90
C ILE A 17 3.96 -8.24 5.25
N ASP A 18 3.35 -9.13 6.03
CA ASP A 18 2.82 -10.39 5.51
C ASP A 18 1.70 -10.15 4.50
N TRP A 19 0.77 -9.25 4.81
CA TRP A 19 -0.32 -8.90 3.90
C TRP A 19 0.18 -8.27 2.60
N TYR A 20 1.13 -7.33 2.65
CA TYR A 20 1.66 -6.70 1.44
C TYR A 20 2.46 -7.68 0.58
N ARG A 21 3.18 -8.63 1.20
CA ARG A 21 3.85 -9.74 0.49
C ARG A 21 2.84 -10.59 -0.26
N ASP A 22 1.82 -11.06 0.43
CA ASP A 22 0.86 -12.02 -0.14
C ASP A 22 -0.07 -11.37 -1.18
N VAL A 23 -0.50 -10.13 -0.94
CA VAL A 23 -1.51 -9.47 -1.76
C VAL A 23 -0.90 -8.63 -2.86
N LEU A 24 0.09 -7.80 -2.54
CA LEU A 24 0.71 -6.89 -3.52
C LEU A 24 1.98 -7.47 -4.15
N GLY A 25 2.50 -8.60 -3.65
CA GLY A 25 3.79 -9.12 -4.09
C GLY A 25 4.95 -8.26 -3.62
N ALA A 26 4.80 -7.58 -2.47
CA ALA A 26 5.83 -6.69 -1.95
C ALA A 26 7.03 -7.46 -1.39
N GLU A 27 8.21 -6.90 -1.53
CA GLU A 27 9.45 -7.40 -0.92
C GLU A 27 9.92 -6.44 0.17
N LEU A 28 10.51 -6.96 1.24
CA LEU A 28 11.19 -6.14 2.25
C LEU A 28 12.53 -5.68 1.67
N THR A 29 12.74 -4.37 1.58
CA THR A 29 14.02 -3.77 1.16
C THR A 29 14.84 -3.32 2.35
N VAL A 30 14.19 -3.01 3.48
CA VAL A 30 14.82 -2.77 4.78
C VAL A 30 14.08 -3.57 5.83
N GLU A 31 14.79 -4.48 6.49
CA GLU A 31 14.24 -5.31 7.57
C GLU A 31 13.72 -4.47 8.75
N PRO A 32 12.70 -4.94 9.49
CA PRO A 32 12.14 -4.20 10.63
C PRO A 32 13.18 -3.81 11.68
N ILE A 33 13.34 -2.50 11.88
CA ILE A 33 14.07 -1.95 13.01
C ILE A 33 13.13 -1.93 14.21
N VAL A 34 13.40 -2.80 15.18
CA VAL A 34 12.57 -3.01 16.36
C VAL A 34 13.09 -2.12 17.50
N MET A 35 12.17 -1.38 18.12
CA MET A 35 12.44 -0.52 19.27
C MET A 35 12.48 -1.35 20.57
N ASP A 36 12.92 -0.73 21.67
CA ASP A 36 13.05 -1.39 22.99
C ASP A 36 11.71 -1.94 23.52
N ASP A 37 10.59 -1.34 23.13
CA ASP A 37 9.24 -1.77 23.48
C ASP A 37 8.67 -2.86 22.55
N GLY A 38 9.44 -3.30 21.56
CA GLY A 38 9.10 -4.36 20.61
C GLY A 38 8.34 -3.88 19.36
N ALA A 39 7.94 -2.61 19.30
CA ALA A 39 7.29 -2.03 18.13
C ALA A 39 8.28 -1.85 16.98
N VAL A 40 7.79 -1.91 15.74
CA VAL A 40 8.58 -1.63 14.55
C VAL A 40 8.65 -0.11 14.35
N GLY A 41 9.81 0.48 14.59
CA GLY A 41 10.04 1.90 14.35
C GLY A 41 10.21 2.24 12.87
N HIS A 42 10.69 1.29 12.08
CA HIS A 42 10.92 1.48 10.65
C HIS A 42 11.09 0.15 9.88
N CYS A 43 10.55 0.10 8.68
CA CYS A 43 10.88 -0.87 7.63
C CYS A 43 10.58 -0.24 6.26
N GLU A 44 11.08 -0.87 5.19
CA GLU A 44 10.79 -0.44 3.82
C GLU A 44 10.33 -1.63 2.99
N LEU A 45 9.32 -1.41 2.16
CA LEU A 45 8.81 -2.39 1.21
C LEU A 45 8.87 -1.84 -0.21
N SER A 46 8.92 -2.75 -1.19
CA SER A 46 8.82 -2.39 -2.60
C SER A 46 8.03 -3.38 -3.44
N VAL A 47 7.43 -2.89 -4.53
CA VAL A 47 6.83 -3.68 -5.60
C VAL A 47 7.38 -3.16 -6.92
N GLY A 48 8.14 -3.96 -7.67
CA GLY A 48 8.71 -3.55 -8.96
C GLY A 48 9.58 -2.28 -8.88
N GLY A 49 10.23 -2.02 -7.75
CA GLY A 49 11.03 -0.81 -7.49
C GLY A 49 10.25 0.39 -6.96
N ALA A 50 8.92 0.37 -6.95
CA ALA A 50 8.10 1.37 -6.26
C ALA A 50 8.15 1.11 -4.75
N ARG A 51 8.58 2.09 -3.96
CA ARG A 51 8.87 1.91 -2.52
C ARG A 51 7.99 2.77 -1.62
N TRP A 52 7.80 2.29 -0.39
CA TRP A 52 7.26 3.06 0.72
C TRP A 52 7.96 2.67 2.03
N MET A 53 7.97 3.61 2.96
CA MET A 53 8.46 3.39 4.32
C MET A 53 7.28 3.14 5.24
N MET A 54 7.48 2.34 6.29
CA MET A 54 6.41 1.98 7.21
C MET A 54 6.90 1.84 8.66
N SER A 55 6.03 2.21 9.61
CA SER A 55 6.23 1.93 11.03
C SER A 55 4.92 1.58 11.74
N ASP A 56 5.05 1.10 12.97
CA ASP A 56 3.97 1.13 13.96
C ASP A 56 3.73 2.56 14.45
N ALA A 57 2.64 2.73 15.22
CA ALA A 57 2.30 4.00 15.85
C ALA A 57 3.38 4.45 16.85
N PHE A 58 3.70 5.74 16.84
CA PHE A 58 4.66 6.34 17.76
C PHE A 58 4.15 7.70 18.24
N ALA A 59 3.39 7.69 19.34
CA ALA A 59 2.65 8.84 19.83
C ALA A 59 3.53 10.04 20.21
N SER A 60 4.75 9.80 20.71
CA SER A 60 5.70 10.86 21.07
C SER A 60 6.21 11.66 19.87
N ALA A 61 6.09 11.12 18.65
CA ALA A 61 6.45 11.78 17.41
C ALA A 61 5.24 12.10 16.51
N ASP A 62 4.02 12.05 17.06
CA ASP A 62 2.77 12.28 16.33
C ASP A 62 2.58 11.36 15.10
N VAL A 63 3.07 10.12 15.21
CA VAL A 63 2.91 9.10 14.15
C VAL A 63 1.74 8.21 14.52
N ALA A 64 0.69 8.25 13.70
CA ALA A 64 -0.54 7.50 13.92
C ALA A 64 -1.08 6.90 12.61
N PRO A 65 -1.72 5.72 12.67
CA PRO A 65 -2.39 5.12 11.53
C PRO A 65 -3.68 5.89 11.19
N PRO A 66 -4.25 5.69 9.99
CA PRO A 66 -5.48 6.38 9.57
C PRO A 66 -6.65 6.17 10.57
N ASP A 67 -7.33 7.25 10.97
CA ASP A 67 -8.55 7.15 11.80
C ASP A 67 -9.67 6.49 10.95
N PRO A 68 -10.21 5.33 11.34
CA PRO A 68 -11.22 4.63 10.55
C PRO A 68 -12.52 5.42 10.38
N ARG A 69 -12.79 6.42 11.24
CA ARG A 69 -13.96 7.30 11.15
C ARG A 69 -13.78 8.45 10.16
N ARG A 70 -12.53 8.80 9.83
CA ARG A 70 -12.17 9.87 8.89
C ARG A 70 -11.66 9.33 7.55
N GLY A 71 -11.08 8.13 7.55
CA GLY A 71 -10.41 7.51 6.41
C GLY A 71 -9.00 8.07 6.16
N ALA A 72 -8.33 7.54 5.14
CA ALA A 72 -7.02 8.03 4.72
C ALA A 72 -7.10 9.43 4.08
N CYS A 73 -6.22 10.33 4.50
CA CYS A 73 -6.09 11.68 3.95
C CYS A 73 -5.38 11.71 2.59
N VAL A 74 -4.63 10.65 2.26
CA VAL A 74 -3.88 10.50 1.01
C VAL A 74 -4.23 9.18 0.33
N THR A 75 -3.93 9.09 -0.97
CA THR A 75 -4.03 7.83 -1.74
C THR A 75 -2.66 7.46 -2.26
N LEU A 76 -2.26 6.22 -2.02
CA LEU A 76 -1.04 5.64 -2.56
C LEU A 76 -1.30 5.16 -3.98
N HIS A 77 -0.65 5.78 -4.96
CA HIS A 77 -0.70 5.32 -6.35
C HIS A 77 0.37 4.26 -6.56
N LEU A 78 -0.03 3.07 -7.02
CA LEU A 78 0.88 1.97 -7.33
C LEU A 78 0.67 1.50 -8.78
N GLY A 79 1.72 1.62 -9.58
CA GLY A 79 1.78 0.98 -10.89
C GLY A 79 2.03 -0.51 -10.73
N VAL A 80 1.25 -1.35 -11.42
CA VAL A 80 1.41 -2.82 -11.41
C VAL A 80 1.30 -3.36 -12.82
N ASP A 81 1.91 -4.52 -13.06
CA ASP A 81 1.88 -5.17 -14.37
C ASP A 81 0.49 -5.73 -14.72
N ASP A 82 -0.27 -6.16 -13.71
CA ASP A 82 -1.60 -6.75 -13.86
C ASP A 82 -2.53 -6.30 -12.72
N VAL A 83 -3.42 -5.34 -13.03
CA VAL A 83 -4.39 -4.82 -12.07
C VAL A 83 -5.45 -5.86 -11.70
N ASP A 84 -5.88 -6.71 -12.63
CA ASP A 84 -6.90 -7.73 -12.36
C ASP A 84 -6.39 -8.76 -11.37
N LEU A 85 -5.15 -9.22 -11.55
CA LEU A 85 -4.51 -10.18 -10.66
C LEU A 85 -4.39 -9.64 -9.23
N VAL A 86 -3.87 -8.42 -9.07
CA VAL A 86 -3.71 -7.82 -7.74
C VAL A 86 -5.08 -7.54 -7.12
N ALA A 87 -6.05 -7.04 -7.89
CA ALA A 87 -7.40 -6.80 -7.38
C ALA A 87 -8.10 -8.10 -6.93
N ALA A 88 -7.90 -9.21 -7.65
CA ALA A 88 -8.42 -10.51 -7.23
C ALA A 88 -7.81 -10.97 -5.89
N ARG A 89 -6.50 -10.75 -5.69
CA ARG A 89 -5.83 -11.03 -4.40
C ARG A 89 -6.35 -10.14 -3.27
N VAL A 90 -6.58 -8.86 -3.55
CA VAL A 90 -7.17 -7.92 -2.59
C VAL A 90 -8.53 -8.43 -2.13
N VAL A 91 -9.41 -8.83 -3.06
CA VAL A 91 -10.73 -9.40 -2.72
C VAL A 91 -10.60 -10.72 -1.95
N ALA A 92 -9.68 -11.60 -2.36
CA ALA A 92 -9.44 -12.86 -1.66
C ALA A 92 -8.92 -12.67 -0.22
N SER A 93 -8.24 -11.56 0.06
CA SER A 93 -7.80 -11.19 1.41
C SER A 93 -8.90 -10.64 2.32
N GLY A 94 -10.15 -10.54 1.81
CA GLY A 94 -11.31 -10.04 2.56
C GLY A 94 -11.60 -8.55 2.38
N GLN A 95 -10.81 -7.84 1.56
CA GLN A 95 -11.04 -6.43 1.28
C GLN A 95 -12.04 -6.23 0.14
N THR A 96 -12.69 -5.06 0.12
CA THR A 96 -13.59 -4.66 -0.97
C THR A 96 -12.92 -3.64 -1.88
N LEU A 97 -13.25 -3.71 -3.17
CA LEU A 97 -12.85 -2.69 -4.13
C LEU A 97 -13.87 -1.56 -4.07
N ALA A 98 -13.37 -0.35 -3.84
CA ALA A 98 -14.17 0.87 -3.97
C ALA A 98 -14.43 1.22 -5.45
N ARG A 99 -13.57 0.72 -6.36
CA ARG A 99 -13.67 0.89 -7.81
C ARG A 99 -12.89 -0.20 -8.54
N GLY A 100 -13.34 -0.58 -9.73
CA GLY A 100 -12.63 -1.47 -10.64
C GLY A 100 -12.60 -2.95 -10.21
N PRO A 101 -11.86 -3.81 -10.94
CA PRO A 101 -10.99 -3.47 -12.07
C PRO A 101 -11.76 -3.00 -13.31
N GLU A 102 -11.39 -1.85 -13.86
CA GLU A 102 -12.03 -1.31 -15.05
C GLU A 102 -11.06 -0.47 -15.89
N ASP A 103 -11.34 -0.36 -17.18
CA ASP A 103 -10.59 0.50 -18.10
C ASP A 103 -11.04 1.94 -17.94
N THR A 104 -10.09 2.85 -17.73
CA THR A 104 -10.32 4.29 -17.60
C THR A 104 -9.58 5.03 -18.72
N PRO A 105 -10.31 5.66 -19.65
CA PRO A 105 -9.70 6.41 -20.75
C PRO A 105 -8.68 7.45 -20.25
N GLY A 106 -7.49 7.44 -20.86
CA GLY A 106 -6.39 8.36 -20.51
C GLY A 106 -5.66 8.06 -19.20
N VAL A 107 -6.07 7.04 -18.43
CA VAL A 107 -5.43 6.66 -17.16
C VAL A 107 -4.86 5.26 -17.21
N GLY A 108 -5.61 4.28 -17.72
CA GLY A 108 -5.20 2.87 -17.73
C GLY A 108 -6.30 1.94 -17.23
N ARG A 109 -5.95 0.68 -17.02
CA ARG A 109 -6.76 -0.24 -16.21
C ARG A 109 -6.52 0.07 -14.74
N VAL A 110 -7.59 0.20 -13.95
CA VAL A 110 -7.49 0.71 -12.57
C VAL A 110 -8.37 -0.05 -11.59
N ALA A 111 -7.91 -0.11 -10.34
CA ALA A 111 -8.70 -0.55 -9.21
C ALA A 111 -8.37 0.32 -7.98
N VAL A 112 -9.34 0.51 -7.10
CA VAL A 112 -9.17 1.30 -5.87
C VAL A 112 -9.69 0.49 -4.70
N PHE A 113 -8.92 0.44 -3.62
CA PHE A 113 -9.32 -0.25 -2.40
C PHE A 113 -8.74 0.46 -1.17
N ARG A 114 -9.18 0.00 0.01
CA ARG A 114 -8.51 0.29 1.27
C ARG A 114 -7.91 -1.00 1.80
N ASP A 115 -6.68 -0.97 2.27
CA ASP A 115 -6.05 -2.13 2.91
C ASP A 115 -6.62 -2.34 4.33
N PRO A 116 -6.27 -3.45 5.01
CA PRO A 116 -6.72 -3.71 6.38
C PRO A 116 -6.23 -2.68 7.41
N PHE A 117 -5.21 -1.90 7.08
CA PHE A 117 -4.56 -0.92 7.95
C PHE A 117 -5.12 0.50 7.75
N GLY A 118 -6.07 0.66 6.83
CA GLY A 118 -6.81 1.90 6.60
C GLY A 118 -6.25 2.79 5.49
N HIS A 119 -5.17 2.41 4.81
CA HIS A 119 -4.61 3.22 3.72
C HIS A 119 -5.38 3.00 2.43
N ARG A 120 -5.56 4.07 1.65
CA ARG A 120 -6.24 4.02 0.37
C ARG A 120 -5.23 3.83 -0.76
N TRP A 121 -5.48 2.84 -1.60
CA TRP A 121 -4.63 2.49 -2.73
C TRP A 121 -5.35 2.74 -4.06
N PHE A 122 -4.58 3.18 -5.05
CA PHE A 122 -4.98 3.31 -6.44
C PHE A 122 -4.01 2.47 -7.27
N LEU A 123 -4.48 1.34 -7.79
CA LEU A 123 -3.73 0.49 -8.70
C LEU A 123 -3.89 1.03 -10.12
N ASN A 124 -2.80 1.02 -10.87
CA ASN A 124 -2.78 1.44 -12.26
C ASN A 124 -1.91 0.51 -13.11
N GLN A 125 -2.43 0.16 -14.27
CA GLN A 125 -1.69 -0.48 -15.35
C GLN A 125 -1.99 0.31 -16.64
N PRO A 126 -0.98 0.83 -17.35
CA PRO A 126 -1.20 1.46 -18.64
C PRO A 126 -1.93 0.52 -19.61
N LEU A 127 -2.93 1.03 -20.32
CA LEU A 127 -3.55 0.26 -21.41
C LEU A 127 -2.55 0.15 -22.57
N PRO A 128 -2.61 -0.94 -23.37
CA PRO A 128 -1.86 -1.02 -24.62
C PRO A 128 -2.12 0.22 -25.47
N ALA A 129 -1.07 0.77 -26.09
CA ALA A 129 -1.24 1.83 -27.06
C ALA A 129 -2.23 1.35 -28.14
N ALA A 130 -3.23 2.17 -28.46
CA ALA A 130 -4.07 1.92 -29.61
C ALA A 130 -3.17 1.90 -30.86
N GLY A 131 -3.12 0.76 -31.54
CA GLY A 131 -2.38 0.58 -32.79
C GLY A 131 -3.00 1.33 -33.97
#